data_AF-A0A7S9GK21-F1
#
_entry.id   AF-A0A7S9GK21-F1
#
_cell.length_a   1.000
_cell.length_b   1.000
_cell.length_c   1.000
_cell.angle_alpha   90.00
_cell.angle_beta   90.00
_cell.angle_gamma   90.00
#
_symmetry.space_group_name_H-M   'P 1'
#
loop_
_entity.id
_entity.type
_entity.pdbx_description
1 polymer ?
#
loop_
_entity_poly.entity_id
_entity_poly.type
_entity_poly.pdbx_seq_one_letter_code
_entity_poly.pdbx_strand_id
1 'polypeptide(L)'
;MTTIPALSLRQAGPADWSAIETLLLAHGLPTQGAREHLAHFLLAHQGGELVACAGIERYGDLGLLRSVAVAPGLLRQGIGGSLLATLLTQARRRGLHRLYLLTTTAAAYFERLGFQRLPRADLPAALQASAELRGACPASATAMALSLIEAGSMDDKLPVAVLGAGPVGLAAAAHLLERGLRPLILEAGSSVGAHLLDYGHVRLFSPWRFNLDAAMARQLRAAGGWQAPPEEALPLAREVVEQVLRPYAALPAVAAALRLSTRVTAISREGFDKVKTAGREQAPFLIRARQADGGEIELRARAVIDATGTWGQPNPAGANGLPAPGESALAARRIAYGIPDVLGAARERYAGRRTLVVGAGHSAANVLLDLATLAEQVPGTRLAWATRSPAPERAFGGGARDALPARGRLGSALRALRRDGRLEFFGGLRITALREAADGSMTVQGQDLTLDGFDQLIVATGQRPDLGLTRELRLKLDPWLESTEALGPLIDPNLHSCGTVRPHGHRELAHPEPGFYTLGVKSYGRAPTFLMATGFEQARSVAAALAGDLAAADRVELELPQTGVCGIGIPVQPAAGAAATRSACCG
;
A
#
# COMPACT_ATOMS: atom_id res chain seq x y z
N MET A 1 42.75 -24.76 26.96
CA MET A 1 41.97 -23.69 26.29
C MET A 1 41.28 -22.88 27.37
N THR A 2 41.86 -21.74 27.75
CA THR A 2 41.26 -20.81 28.70
C THR A 2 40.09 -20.11 28.02
N THR A 3 38.88 -20.35 28.52
CA THR A 3 37.66 -19.68 28.08
C THR A 3 37.77 -18.19 28.36
N ILE A 4 37.75 -17.36 27.32
CA ILE A 4 37.69 -15.90 27.49
C ILE A 4 36.30 -15.58 28.08
N PRO A 5 36.20 -14.93 29.25
CA PRO A 5 34.92 -14.60 29.84
C PRO A 5 34.10 -13.71 28.91
N ALA A 6 32.80 -13.98 28.78
CA ALA A 6 31.91 -13.22 27.90
C ALA A 6 31.72 -11.77 28.39
N LEU A 7 31.65 -10.82 27.45
CA LEU A 7 31.37 -9.42 27.72
C LEU A 7 29.86 -9.21 27.94
N SER A 8 29.47 -8.62 29.06
CA SER A 8 28.09 -8.27 29.40
C SER A 8 27.93 -6.76 29.49
N LEU A 9 26.89 -6.21 28.83
CA LEU A 9 26.57 -4.78 28.88
C LEU A 9 25.30 -4.56 29.71
N ARG A 10 25.34 -3.64 30.68
CA ARG A 10 24.17 -3.26 31.48
C ARG A 10 24.16 -1.79 31.88
N GLN A 11 22.98 -1.27 32.19
CA GLN A 11 22.83 0.08 32.75
C GLN A 11 23.48 0.15 34.15
N ALA A 12 24.06 1.30 34.48
CA ALA A 12 24.56 1.56 35.84
C ALA A 12 23.41 1.79 36.84
N GLY A 13 23.61 1.35 38.07
CA GLY A 13 22.79 1.65 39.24
C GLY A 13 23.59 2.38 40.32
N PRO A 14 22.95 2.82 41.42
CA PRO A 14 23.59 3.65 42.46
C PRO A 14 24.85 3.03 43.10
N ALA A 15 24.89 1.71 43.23
CA ALA A 15 26.02 0.98 43.82
C ALA A 15 27.28 0.98 42.93
N ASP A 16 27.15 1.29 41.63
CA ASP A 16 28.26 1.20 40.68
C ASP A 16 29.20 2.42 40.71
N TRP A 17 28.79 3.51 41.38
CA TRP A 17 29.51 4.79 41.31
C TRP A 17 30.98 4.67 41.73
N SER A 18 31.27 3.97 42.85
CA SER A 18 32.65 3.84 43.34
C SER A 18 33.57 3.16 42.34
N ALA A 19 33.07 2.17 41.61
CA ALA A 19 33.84 1.45 40.59
C ALA A 19 34.03 2.30 39.33
N ILE A 20 32.98 3.03 38.91
CA ILE A 20 33.06 3.96 37.78
C ILE A 20 34.06 5.08 38.08
N GLU A 21 33.97 5.71 39.26
CA GLU A 21 34.86 6.79 39.68
C GLU A 21 36.32 6.34 39.69
N THR A 22 36.61 5.16 40.25
CA THR A 22 37.95 4.56 40.22
C THR A 22 38.47 4.40 38.78
N LEU A 23 37.63 3.88 37.88
CA LEU A 23 38.00 3.69 36.47
C LEU A 23 38.25 5.03 35.75
N LEU A 24 37.46 6.05 36.03
CA LEU A 24 37.63 7.39 35.45
C LEU A 24 38.91 8.06 35.93
N LEU A 25 39.19 8.02 37.24
CA LEU A 25 40.41 8.56 37.82
C LEU A 25 41.67 7.88 37.26
N ALA A 26 41.63 6.56 37.08
CA ALA A 26 42.73 5.81 36.46
C ALA A 26 43.03 6.25 35.01
N HIS A 27 42.08 6.86 34.32
CA HIS A 27 42.22 7.38 32.96
C HIS A 27 42.40 8.91 32.90
N GLY A 28 42.53 9.57 34.05
CA GLY A 28 42.62 11.03 34.13
C GLY A 28 41.36 11.72 33.60
N LEU A 29 40.20 11.06 33.64
CA LEU A 29 38.92 11.61 33.19
C LEU A 29 38.22 12.35 34.33
N PRO A 30 37.51 13.46 34.02
CA PRO A 30 36.83 14.25 35.04
C PRO A 30 35.61 13.51 35.62
N THR A 31 35.50 13.53 36.95
CA THR A 31 34.37 12.94 37.70
C THR A 31 33.29 13.97 38.07
N GLN A 32 33.61 15.26 38.00
CA GLN A 32 32.70 16.34 38.36
C GLN A 32 31.41 16.31 37.52
N GLY A 33 30.25 16.29 38.18
CA GLY A 33 28.93 16.21 37.55
C GLY A 33 28.57 14.86 36.94
N ALA A 34 29.49 13.88 36.83
CA ALA A 34 29.17 12.60 36.19
C ALA A 34 28.17 11.77 37.01
N ARG A 35 28.23 11.86 38.35
CA ARG A 35 27.33 11.12 39.26
C ARG A 35 25.87 11.50 39.09
N GLU A 36 25.60 12.75 38.74
CA GLU A 36 24.24 13.27 38.53
C GLU A 36 23.56 12.61 37.31
N HIS A 37 24.36 12.09 36.38
CA HIS A 37 23.89 11.44 35.16
C HIS A 37 24.06 9.91 35.19
N LEU A 38 24.30 9.31 36.36
CA LEU A 38 24.57 7.87 36.52
C LEU A 38 23.49 6.98 35.87
N ALA A 39 22.22 7.41 35.91
CA ALA A 39 21.11 6.70 35.27
C ALA A 39 21.26 6.55 33.74
N HIS A 40 22.19 7.27 33.13
CA HIS A 40 22.49 7.24 31.69
C HIS A 40 23.86 6.64 31.37
N PHE A 41 24.51 6.00 32.35
CA PHE A 41 25.74 5.25 32.13
C PHE A 41 25.46 3.82 31.69
N LEU A 42 26.27 3.35 30.76
CA LEU A 42 26.35 1.96 30.34
C LEU A 42 27.69 1.39 30.78
N LEU A 43 27.66 0.19 31.35
CA LEU A 43 28.80 -0.51 31.91
C LEU A 43 29.05 -1.81 31.15
N ALA A 44 30.30 -2.11 30.86
CA ALA A 44 30.73 -3.40 30.35
C ALA A 44 31.42 -4.20 31.46
N HIS A 45 30.97 -5.43 31.67
CA HIS A 45 31.57 -6.35 32.63
C HIS A 45 32.13 -7.58 31.92
N GLN A 46 33.24 -8.10 32.44
CA GLN A 46 33.84 -9.34 31.96
C GLN A 46 34.34 -10.12 33.18
N GLY A 47 33.88 -11.37 33.34
CA GLY A 47 34.22 -12.18 34.53
C GLY A 47 33.69 -11.60 35.86
N GLY A 48 32.66 -10.74 35.82
CA GLY A 48 32.10 -10.07 36.99
C GLY A 48 32.75 -8.73 37.34
N GLU A 49 33.86 -8.37 36.70
CA GLU A 49 34.55 -7.09 36.93
C GLU A 49 34.11 -6.03 35.92
N LEU A 50 34.08 -4.76 36.36
CA LEU A 50 33.82 -3.61 35.50
C LEU A 50 35.05 -3.33 34.62
N VAL A 51 34.91 -3.52 33.31
CA VAL A 51 36.01 -3.36 32.35
C VAL A 51 35.85 -2.14 31.45
N ALA A 52 34.66 -1.54 31.34
CA ALA A 52 34.47 -0.28 30.63
C ALA A 52 33.22 0.48 31.08
N CYS A 53 33.21 1.81 30.91
CA CYS A 53 32.03 2.65 31.13
C CYS A 53 31.94 3.78 30.10
N ALA A 54 30.72 4.26 29.86
CA ALA A 54 30.42 5.43 29.04
C ALA A 54 29.08 6.03 29.48
N GLY A 55 28.96 7.36 29.48
CA GLY A 55 27.77 8.07 29.95
C GLY A 55 27.28 9.13 28.98
N ILE A 56 25.98 9.46 29.04
CA ILE A 56 25.38 10.57 28.30
C ILE A 56 24.67 11.52 29.25
N GLU A 57 25.01 12.81 29.20
CA GLU A 57 24.17 13.87 29.76
C GLU A 57 23.10 14.26 28.75
N ARG A 58 21.89 14.59 29.21
CA ARG A 58 20.78 14.96 28.33
C ARG A 58 20.37 16.42 28.54
N TYR A 59 20.25 17.13 27.42
CA TYR A 59 19.81 18.51 27.35
C TYR A 59 18.75 18.64 26.25
N GLY A 60 17.49 18.39 26.61
CA GLY A 60 16.39 18.33 25.63
C GLY A 60 16.54 17.14 24.67
N ASP A 61 16.69 17.46 23.38
CA ASP A 61 16.96 16.53 22.29
C ASP A 61 18.48 16.39 21.98
N LEU A 62 19.34 17.07 22.72
CA LEU A 62 20.80 16.99 22.60
C LEU A 62 21.38 16.12 23.70
N GLY A 63 22.51 15.46 23.42
CA GLY A 63 23.28 14.77 24.45
C GLY A 63 24.76 15.09 24.43
N LEU A 64 25.39 15.00 25.60
CA LEU A 64 26.84 15.09 25.77
C LEU A 64 27.38 13.71 26.15
N LEU A 65 28.11 13.07 25.24
CA LEU A 65 28.83 11.83 25.51
C LEU A 65 30.06 12.15 26.37
N ARG A 66 30.15 11.47 27.51
CA ARG A 66 31.21 11.65 28.50
C ARG A 66 31.68 10.36 29.12
N SER A 67 32.77 10.45 29.89
CA SER A 67 33.23 9.39 30.79
C SER A 67 33.44 8.04 30.07
N VAL A 68 33.97 8.07 28.85
CA VAL A 68 34.25 6.88 28.05
C VAL A 68 35.61 6.31 28.44
N ALA A 69 35.63 5.19 29.16
CA ALA A 69 36.84 4.54 29.67
C ALA A 69 36.80 3.03 29.49
N VAL A 70 37.95 2.42 29.21
CA VAL A 70 38.13 0.95 29.10
C VAL A 70 39.37 0.59 29.91
N ALA A 71 39.28 -0.40 30.80
CA ALA A 71 40.35 -0.77 31.72
C ALA A 71 41.70 -1.01 31.02
N PRO A 72 42.83 -0.61 31.65
CA PRO A 72 44.16 -0.82 31.10
C PRO A 72 44.42 -2.30 30.79
N GLY A 73 44.99 -2.60 29.63
CA GLY A 73 45.23 -3.98 29.17
C GLY A 73 44.11 -4.61 28.33
N LEU A 74 42.91 -4.01 28.31
CA LEU A 74 41.76 -4.47 27.50
C LEU A 74 41.47 -3.57 26.28
N LEU A 75 42.35 -2.60 26.02
CA LEU A 75 42.26 -1.74 24.85
C LEU A 75 42.43 -2.53 23.55
N ARG A 76 41.79 -2.06 22.47
CA ARG A 76 41.81 -2.64 21.12
C ARG A 76 41.19 -4.04 20.99
N GLN A 77 40.46 -4.53 22.00
CA GLN A 77 39.72 -5.79 21.96
C GLN A 77 38.24 -5.61 21.53
N GLY A 78 37.87 -4.44 20.99
CA GLY A 78 36.50 -4.14 20.54
C GLY A 78 35.51 -3.72 21.64
N ILE A 79 35.87 -3.82 22.93
CA ILE A 79 35.00 -3.51 24.08
C ILE A 79 34.39 -2.10 24.00
N GLY A 80 35.23 -1.07 23.80
CA GLY A 80 34.74 0.32 23.68
C GLY A 80 33.82 0.52 22.48
N GLY A 81 34.06 -0.19 21.37
CA GLY A 81 33.20 -0.16 20.19
C GLY A 81 31.81 -0.75 20.48
N SER A 82 31.74 -1.93 21.11
CA SER A 82 30.48 -2.57 21.50
C SER A 82 29.69 -1.73 22.52
N LEU A 83 30.40 -1.12 23.47
CA LEU A 83 29.82 -0.22 24.46
C LEU A 83 29.19 1.02 23.79
N LEU A 84 29.94 1.70 22.92
CA LEU A 84 29.45 2.88 22.23
C LEU A 84 28.34 2.56 21.23
N ALA A 85 28.43 1.48 20.45
CA ALA A 85 27.37 1.08 19.52
C ALA A 85 26.02 0.88 20.25
N THR A 86 26.06 0.24 21.43
CA THR A 86 24.88 0.03 22.26
C THR A 86 24.37 1.36 22.84
N LEU A 87 25.27 2.18 23.36
CA LEU A 87 24.92 3.49 23.93
C LEU A 87 24.31 4.44 22.89
N LEU A 88 24.85 4.47 21.66
CA LEU A 88 24.31 5.25 20.53
C LEU A 88 22.91 4.75 20.12
N THR A 89 22.70 3.43 20.13
CA THR A 89 21.37 2.85 19.86
C THR A 89 20.35 3.26 20.93
N GLN A 90 20.74 3.25 22.20
CA GLN A 90 19.89 3.74 23.29
C GLN A 90 19.60 5.23 23.18
N ALA A 91 20.60 6.03 22.81
CA ALA A 91 20.47 7.48 22.62
C ALA A 91 19.43 7.80 21.54
N ARG A 92 19.46 7.11 20.40
CA ARG A 92 18.45 7.24 19.33
C ARG A 92 17.04 6.90 19.81
N ARG A 93 16.87 5.76 20.49
CA ARG A 93 15.57 5.33 21.04
C ARG A 93 14.98 6.32 22.05
N ARG A 94 15.84 7.10 22.72
CA ARG A 94 15.45 8.13 23.70
C ARG A 94 15.19 9.50 23.06
N GLY A 95 15.21 9.60 21.73
CA GLY A 95 14.91 10.83 21.00
C GLY A 95 16.05 11.85 21.00
N LEU A 96 17.30 11.42 21.20
CA LEU A 96 18.45 12.32 21.02
C LEU A 96 18.76 12.49 19.54
N HIS A 97 18.84 13.74 19.11
CA HIS A 97 19.05 14.14 17.74
C HIS A 97 20.52 14.35 17.39
N ARG A 98 21.32 14.78 18.36
CA ARG A 98 22.75 15.03 18.18
C ARG A 98 23.51 14.76 19.47
N LEU A 99 24.65 14.10 19.35
CA LEU A 99 25.61 13.95 20.43
C LEU A 99 26.81 14.86 20.22
N TYR A 100 27.30 15.38 21.33
CA TYR A 100 28.53 16.14 21.39
C TYR A 100 29.49 15.45 22.34
N LEU A 101 30.79 15.69 22.18
CA LEU A 101 31.81 15.27 23.13
C LEU A 101 32.97 16.24 23.15
N LEU A 102 33.75 16.20 24.23
CA LEU A 102 35.07 16.81 24.32
C LEU A 102 36.11 15.70 24.45
N THR A 103 37.22 15.82 23.71
CA THR A 103 38.33 14.87 23.83
C THR A 103 39.68 15.55 23.66
N THR A 104 40.66 15.11 24.44
CA THR A 104 42.06 15.56 24.35
C THR A 104 42.92 14.57 23.57
N THR A 105 42.66 13.25 23.69
CA THR A 105 43.53 12.19 23.18
C THR A 105 42.86 11.24 22.19
N ALA A 106 41.53 11.28 22.04
CA ALA A 106 40.77 10.26 21.31
C ALA A 106 40.02 10.77 20.06
N ALA A 107 40.36 11.94 19.52
CA ALA A 107 39.68 12.52 18.35
C ALA A 107 39.62 11.54 17.16
N ALA A 108 40.75 10.93 16.80
CA ALA A 108 40.84 9.96 15.70
C ALA A 108 40.04 8.66 15.94
N TYR A 109 39.77 8.32 17.21
CA TYR A 109 38.89 7.20 17.54
C TYR A 109 37.43 7.55 17.26
N PHE A 110 36.98 8.73 17.71
CA PHE A 110 35.60 9.18 17.50
C PHE A 110 35.30 9.57 16.04
N GLU A 111 36.29 10.04 15.28
CA GLU A 111 36.15 10.26 13.83
C GLU A 111 35.77 8.98 13.09
N ARG A 112 36.38 7.85 13.45
CA ARG A 112 36.02 6.53 12.89
C ARG A 112 34.61 6.07 13.27
N LEU A 113 34.03 6.66 14.31
CA LEU A 113 32.64 6.43 14.73
C LEU A 113 31.67 7.46 14.15
N GLY A 114 32.14 8.32 13.23
CA GLY A 114 31.31 9.31 12.54
C GLY A 114 31.20 10.67 13.22
N PHE A 115 31.91 10.91 14.34
CA PHE A 115 31.96 12.23 14.94
C PHE A 115 32.79 13.19 14.07
N GLN A 116 32.30 14.40 13.87
CA GLN A 116 32.99 15.46 13.16
C GLN A 116 33.50 16.51 14.14
N ARG A 117 34.72 17.02 13.91
CA ARG A 117 35.24 18.15 14.70
C ARG A 117 34.42 19.40 14.41
N LEU A 118 34.22 20.23 15.43
CA LEU A 118 33.61 21.54 15.31
C LEU A 118 34.35 22.57 16.18
N PRO A 119 34.33 23.86 15.81
CA PRO A 119 34.74 24.93 16.70
C PRO A 119 33.98 24.86 18.03
N ARG A 120 34.67 25.08 19.15
CA ARG A 120 34.04 25.04 20.49
C ARG A 120 32.96 26.12 20.65
N ALA A 121 33.09 27.24 19.94
CA ALA A 121 32.09 28.31 19.89
C ALA A 121 30.75 27.85 19.27
N ASP A 122 30.76 26.77 18.48
CA ASP A 122 29.58 26.23 17.81
C ASP A 122 28.84 25.18 18.66
N LEU A 123 29.31 24.92 19.88
CA LEU A 123 28.59 24.07 20.82
C LEU A 123 27.28 24.74 21.25
N PRO A 124 26.15 24.01 21.28
CA PRO A 124 24.87 24.56 21.71
C PRO A 124 24.94 25.15 23.12
N ALA A 125 24.31 26.31 23.31
CA ALA A 125 24.27 27.01 24.59
C ALA A 125 23.73 26.12 25.73
N ALA A 126 22.80 25.20 25.42
CA ALA A 126 22.25 24.25 26.37
C ALA A 126 23.31 23.37 27.06
N LEU A 127 24.42 23.06 26.35
CA LEU A 127 25.51 22.24 26.91
C LEU A 127 26.39 23.02 27.89
N GLN A 128 26.32 24.36 27.93
CA GLN A 128 27.07 25.18 28.88
C GLN A 128 26.64 24.94 30.34
N ALA A 129 25.48 24.30 30.56
CA ALA A 129 25.05 23.84 31.87
C ALA A 129 25.89 22.67 32.41
N SER A 130 26.64 21.95 31.56
CA SER A 130 27.48 20.82 31.97
C SER A 130 28.70 21.26 32.78
N ALA A 131 28.97 20.55 33.88
CA ALA A 131 30.22 20.71 34.63
C ALA A 131 31.47 20.40 33.77
N GLU A 132 31.34 19.53 32.76
CA GLU A 132 32.43 19.15 31.87
C GLU A 132 32.86 20.30 30.94
N LEU A 133 31.91 21.17 30.57
CA LEU A 133 32.15 22.33 29.72
C LEU A 133 32.56 23.59 30.49
N ARG A 134 32.20 23.70 31.77
CA ARG A 134 32.47 24.87 32.65
C ARG A 134 33.86 24.87 33.31
N GLY A 135 34.69 23.86 33.12
CA GLY A 135 36.07 23.90 33.63
C GLY A 135 36.76 22.55 33.87
N ALA A 136 36.05 21.42 33.81
CA ALA A 136 36.65 20.12 34.06
C ALA A 136 37.48 19.58 32.88
N CYS A 137 37.35 20.15 31.68
CA CYS A 137 38.11 19.79 30.49
C CYS A 137 38.95 20.99 30.00
N PRO A 138 40.24 20.83 29.65
CA PRO A 138 41.10 21.93 29.22
C PRO A 138 40.53 22.71 28.02
N ALA A 139 40.90 24.00 27.90
CA ALA A 139 40.56 24.81 26.73
C ALA A 139 41.07 24.20 25.40
N SER A 140 42.09 23.35 25.47
CA SER A 140 42.68 22.61 24.34
C SER A 140 41.90 21.36 23.90
N ALA A 141 40.84 20.96 24.61
CA ALA A 141 40.04 19.80 24.22
C ALA A 141 39.28 20.04 22.91
N THR A 142 39.40 19.10 21.98
CA THR A 142 38.69 19.13 20.69
C THR A 142 37.21 18.84 20.93
N ALA A 143 36.34 19.75 20.50
CA ALA A 143 34.90 19.52 20.45
C ALA A 143 34.56 18.70 19.20
N MET A 144 33.68 17.71 19.37
CA MET A 144 33.20 16.88 18.28
C MET A 144 31.69 16.67 18.37
N ALA A 145 31.02 16.46 17.25
CA ALA A 145 29.58 16.21 17.18
C ALA A 145 29.26 15.04 16.25
N LEU A 146 28.29 14.23 16.65
CA LEU A 146 27.70 13.16 15.85
C LEU A 146 26.21 13.44 15.72
N SER A 147 25.73 13.51 14.49
CA SER A 147 24.28 13.53 14.22
C SER A 147 23.72 12.15 14.52
N LEU A 148 22.77 12.06 15.46
CA LEU A 148 22.07 10.82 15.81
C LEU A 148 20.78 10.63 15.03
N ILE A 149 20.15 11.74 14.63
CA ILE A 149 19.42 11.76 13.37
C ILE A 149 20.48 11.49 12.32
N GLU A 150 20.36 10.44 11.52
CA GLU A 150 21.17 10.38 10.30
C GLU A 150 21.05 11.75 9.63
N ALA A 151 22.18 12.41 9.32
CA ALA A 151 22.14 13.61 8.50
C ALA A 151 21.27 13.24 7.31
N GLY A 152 20.04 13.78 7.26
CA GLY A 152 18.93 13.15 6.56
C GLY A 152 19.47 12.55 5.29
N SER A 153 19.51 11.21 5.23
CA SER A 153 19.88 10.53 3.99
C SER A 153 19.01 11.20 2.92
N MET A 154 19.51 11.31 1.69
CA MET A 154 18.68 11.86 0.60
C MET A 154 17.23 11.35 0.67
N ASP A 155 17.02 10.12 1.17
CA ASP A 155 15.76 9.49 1.56
C ASP A 155 14.78 10.28 2.46
N ASP A 156 15.17 11.04 3.50
CA ASP A 156 14.20 11.86 4.24
C ASP A 156 13.82 13.16 3.50
N LYS A 157 14.63 13.54 2.49
CA LYS A 157 14.29 14.60 1.53
C LYS A 157 13.58 14.07 0.28
N LEU A 158 13.50 12.78 0.06
CA LEU A 158 12.80 12.22 -1.10
C LEU A 158 11.30 12.06 -0.79
N PRO A 159 10.43 12.25 -1.80
CA PRO A 159 9.00 12.09 -1.60
C PRO A 159 8.62 10.62 -1.43
N VAL A 160 7.39 10.39 -0.96
CA VAL A 160 6.69 9.12 -1.15
C VAL A 160 5.98 9.18 -2.50
N ALA A 161 6.35 8.33 -3.44
CA ALA A 161 5.67 8.27 -4.72
C ALA A 161 4.34 7.53 -4.58
N VAL A 162 3.26 8.10 -5.12
CA VAL A 162 1.93 7.49 -5.18
C VAL A 162 1.58 7.31 -6.65
N LEU A 163 1.45 6.06 -7.07
CA LEU A 163 1.20 5.70 -8.46
C LEU A 163 -0.30 5.49 -8.67
N GLY A 164 -0.91 6.36 -9.46
CA GLY A 164 -2.35 6.41 -9.69
C GLY A 164 -3.04 7.48 -8.83
N ALA A 165 -3.78 8.38 -9.47
CA ALA A 165 -4.61 9.41 -8.85
C ALA A 165 -6.10 9.03 -8.88
N GLY A 166 -6.39 7.75 -8.64
CA GLY A 166 -7.75 7.27 -8.32
C GLY A 166 -8.11 7.55 -6.85
N PRO A 167 -9.29 7.12 -6.38
CA PRO A 167 -9.75 7.37 -5.01
C PRO A 167 -8.74 6.95 -3.94
N VAL A 168 -8.18 5.75 -4.06
CA VAL A 168 -7.25 5.19 -3.07
C VAL A 168 -5.89 5.89 -3.11
N GLY A 169 -5.39 6.24 -4.29
CA GLY A 169 -4.13 6.98 -4.41
C GLY A 169 -4.24 8.40 -3.85
N LEU A 170 -5.33 9.12 -4.13
CA LEU A 170 -5.55 10.45 -3.56
C LEU A 170 -5.81 10.40 -2.05
N ALA A 171 -6.48 9.36 -1.55
CA ALA A 171 -6.57 9.11 -0.10
C ALA A 171 -5.18 8.90 0.51
N ALA A 172 -4.32 8.08 -0.11
CA ALA A 172 -2.94 7.89 0.35
C ALA A 172 -2.17 9.21 0.41
N ALA A 173 -2.28 10.06 -0.63
CA ALA A 173 -1.70 11.40 -0.60
C ALA A 173 -2.26 12.27 0.53
N ALA A 174 -3.56 12.20 0.83
CA ALA A 174 -4.18 12.93 1.94
C ALA A 174 -3.59 12.54 3.29
N HIS A 175 -3.53 11.24 3.57
CA HIS A 175 -2.97 10.71 4.82
C HIS A 175 -1.46 10.98 4.94
N LEU A 176 -0.71 10.98 3.83
CA LEU A 176 0.71 11.38 3.82
C LEU A 176 0.88 12.85 4.20
N LEU A 177 0.07 13.75 3.62
CA LEU A 177 0.11 15.20 3.91
C LEU A 177 -0.25 15.51 5.37
N GLU A 178 -1.28 14.86 5.93
CA GLU A 178 -1.65 15.02 7.35
C GLU A 178 -0.52 14.60 8.30
N ARG A 179 0.40 13.75 7.84
CA ARG A 179 1.55 13.25 8.60
C ARG A 179 2.85 14.00 8.28
N GLY A 180 2.78 15.10 7.52
CA GLY A 180 3.95 15.90 7.16
C GLY A 180 4.88 15.24 6.13
N LEU A 181 4.44 14.16 5.48
CA LEU A 181 5.18 13.52 4.40
C LEU A 181 4.85 14.18 3.06
N ARG A 182 5.85 14.28 2.18
CA ARG A 182 5.69 14.89 0.85
C ARG A 182 5.31 13.82 -0.18
N PRO A 183 4.08 13.84 -0.74
CA PRO A 183 3.72 12.94 -1.83
C PRO A 183 4.31 13.42 -3.17
N LEU A 184 4.54 12.47 -4.08
CA LEU A 184 4.73 12.68 -5.52
C LEU A 184 3.71 11.81 -6.25
N ILE A 185 2.65 12.40 -6.80
CA ILE A 185 1.52 11.66 -7.36
C ILE A 185 1.69 11.58 -8.88
N LEU A 186 1.74 10.35 -9.43
CA LEU A 186 1.93 10.10 -10.86
C LEU A 186 0.68 9.43 -11.42
N GLU A 187 -0.01 10.08 -12.36
CA GLU A 187 -1.22 9.58 -13.00
C GLU A 187 -1.01 9.45 -14.51
N ALA A 188 -1.37 8.31 -15.07
CA ALA A 188 -1.20 8.03 -16.49
C ALA A 188 -2.23 8.75 -17.36
N GLY A 189 -3.44 8.98 -16.84
CA GLY A 189 -4.51 9.73 -17.50
C GLY A 189 -4.30 11.24 -17.47
N SER A 190 -5.02 11.94 -18.33
CA SER A 190 -5.03 13.41 -18.40
C SER A 190 -5.86 14.07 -17.30
N SER A 191 -6.49 13.29 -16.42
CA SER A 191 -7.25 13.76 -15.27
C SER A 191 -7.21 12.74 -14.14
N VAL A 192 -7.48 13.20 -12.92
CA VAL A 192 -7.65 12.32 -11.75
C VAL A 192 -8.89 11.44 -11.91
N GLY A 193 -8.84 10.23 -11.35
CA GLY A 193 -9.95 9.29 -11.44
C GLY A 193 -10.26 8.80 -12.87
N ALA A 194 -9.28 8.80 -13.78
CA ALA A 194 -9.48 8.42 -15.19
C ALA A 194 -10.28 7.12 -15.37
N HIS A 195 -9.92 6.05 -14.63
CA HIS A 195 -10.68 4.79 -14.69
C HIS A 195 -12.15 4.93 -14.28
N LEU A 196 -12.48 5.74 -13.26
CA LEU A 196 -13.88 5.98 -12.86
C LEU A 196 -14.66 6.71 -13.96
N LEU A 197 -13.99 7.56 -14.76
CA LEU A 197 -14.61 8.26 -15.88
C LEU A 197 -14.95 7.32 -17.04
N ASP A 198 -14.15 6.27 -17.27
CA ASP A 198 -14.43 5.25 -18.29
C ASP A 198 -15.82 4.60 -18.11
N TYR A 199 -16.25 4.42 -16.86
CA TYR A 199 -17.56 3.92 -16.49
C TYR A 199 -18.37 4.95 -15.70
N GLY A 200 -18.18 6.24 -16.00
CA GLY A 200 -18.75 7.36 -15.25
C GLY A 200 -20.27 7.35 -15.12
N HIS A 201 -20.97 6.72 -16.07
CA HIS A 201 -22.42 6.55 -16.09
C HIS A 201 -22.95 5.50 -15.10
N VAL A 202 -22.08 4.64 -14.56
CA VAL A 202 -22.47 3.56 -13.66
C VAL A 202 -22.72 4.13 -12.27
N ARG A 203 -23.88 3.78 -11.69
CA ARG A 203 -24.18 4.06 -10.28
C ARG A 203 -23.48 3.05 -9.39
N LEU A 204 -22.72 3.56 -8.42
CA LEU A 204 -22.07 2.73 -7.41
C LEU A 204 -23.12 2.09 -6.50
N PHE A 205 -22.80 0.89 -6.01
CA PHE A 205 -23.69 0.13 -5.15
C PHE A 205 -23.55 0.49 -3.66
N SER A 206 -22.55 1.31 -3.32
CA SER A 206 -22.27 1.79 -1.97
C SER A 206 -22.63 3.29 -1.84
N PRO A 207 -23.16 3.72 -0.68
CA PRO A 207 -23.43 5.12 -0.40
C PRO A 207 -22.14 5.96 -0.22
N TRP A 208 -22.27 7.28 -0.30
CA TRP A 208 -21.15 8.22 -0.20
C TRP A 208 -20.27 8.02 1.02
N ARG A 209 -20.82 7.65 2.18
CA ARG A 209 -20.03 7.36 3.40
C ARG A 209 -18.94 6.29 3.20
N PHE A 210 -19.06 5.42 2.19
CA PHE A 210 -18.06 4.40 1.86
C PHE A 210 -17.22 4.75 0.63
N ASN A 211 -17.53 5.84 -0.07
CA ASN A 211 -16.85 6.30 -1.29
C ASN A 211 -16.13 7.66 -1.10
N LEU A 212 -16.11 8.18 0.13
CA LEU A 212 -15.41 9.41 0.51
C LEU A 212 -14.43 9.10 1.65
N ASP A 213 -13.14 9.40 1.42
CA ASP A 213 -12.11 9.28 2.45
C ASP A 213 -12.20 10.42 3.47
N ALA A 214 -11.96 10.11 4.74
CA ALA A 214 -12.08 11.06 5.83
C ALA A 214 -10.98 12.14 5.82
N ALA A 215 -9.74 11.83 5.43
CA ALA A 215 -8.66 12.81 5.34
C ALA A 215 -8.88 13.77 4.18
N MET A 216 -9.26 13.26 3.00
CA MET A 216 -9.67 14.11 1.87
C MET A 216 -10.82 15.05 2.26
N ALA A 217 -11.86 14.52 2.91
CA ALA A 217 -13.00 15.33 3.35
C ALA A 217 -12.61 16.41 4.37
N ARG A 218 -11.71 16.12 5.32
CA ARG A 218 -11.19 17.12 6.26
C ARG A 218 -10.44 18.24 5.55
N GLN A 219 -9.54 17.90 4.63
CA GLN A 219 -8.74 18.89 3.90
C GLN A 219 -9.60 19.75 2.98
N LEU A 220 -10.58 19.17 2.29
CA LEU A 220 -11.54 19.90 1.47
C LEU A 220 -12.36 20.90 2.31
N ARG A 221 -12.86 20.47 3.48
CA ARG A 221 -13.59 21.37 4.40
C ARG A 221 -12.70 22.49 4.91
N ALA A 222 -11.45 22.20 5.25
CA ALA A 222 -10.50 23.19 5.74
C ALA A 222 -10.14 24.25 4.67
N ALA A 223 -10.10 23.87 3.39
CA ALA A 223 -9.86 24.80 2.28
C ALA A 223 -11.06 25.73 1.99
N GLY A 224 -12.25 25.37 2.44
CA GLY A 224 -13.50 26.11 2.20
C GLY A 224 -14.06 25.91 0.78
N GLY A 225 -15.33 26.28 0.58
CA GLY A 225 -15.98 26.24 -0.73
C GLY A 225 -16.41 24.85 -1.24
N TRP A 226 -16.03 23.77 -0.56
CA TRP A 226 -16.49 22.42 -0.87
C TRP A 226 -17.74 22.03 -0.06
N GLN A 227 -18.76 21.52 -0.74
CA GLN A 227 -19.96 20.97 -0.11
C GLN A 227 -19.91 19.45 -0.12
N ALA A 228 -20.03 18.84 1.07
CA ALA A 228 -20.05 17.39 1.18
C ALA A 228 -21.33 16.80 0.56
N PRO A 229 -21.22 15.71 -0.21
CA PRO A 229 -22.40 15.04 -0.75
C PRO A 229 -23.20 14.33 0.36
N PRO A 230 -24.50 14.06 0.16
CA PRO A 230 -25.33 13.37 1.15
C PRO A 230 -24.85 11.94 1.41
N GLU A 231 -24.56 11.61 2.68
CA GLU A 231 -23.86 10.38 3.07
C GLU A 231 -24.55 9.09 2.61
N GLU A 232 -25.89 9.07 2.58
CA GLU A 232 -26.70 7.90 2.21
C GLU A 232 -26.98 7.78 0.71
N ALA A 233 -26.69 8.82 -0.09
CA ALA A 233 -26.95 8.78 -1.52
C ALA A 233 -25.94 7.86 -2.25
N LEU A 234 -26.40 7.18 -3.30
CA LEU A 234 -25.57 6.33 -4.16
C LEU A 234 -25.01 7.16 -5.33
N PRO A 235 -23.70 7.47 -5.36
CA PRO A 235 -23.13 8.26 -6.45
C PRO A 235 -23.03 7.50 -7.76
N LEU A 236 -23.02 8.23 -8.85
CA LEU A 236 -22.42 7.81 -10.11
C LEU A 236 -20.89 7.82 -9.98
N ALA A 237 -20.21 6.94 -10.73
CA ALA A 237 -18.75 6.92 -10.75
C ALA A 237 -18.15 8.28 -11.15
N ARG A 238 -18.78 9.01 -12.08
CA ARG A 238 -18.37 10.38 -12.45
C ARG A 238 -18.54 11.40 -11.32
N GLU A 239 -19.57 11.25 -10.50
CA GLU A 239 -19.85 12.16 -9.39
C GLU A 239 -18.76 12.08 -8.33
N VAL A 240 -18.18 10.89 -8.08
CA VAL A 240 -16.99 10.73 -7.22
C VAL A 240 -15.82 11.58 -7.73
N VAL A 241 -15.59 11.59 -9.05
CA VAL A 241 -14.52 12.36 -9.66
C VAL A 241 -14.82 13.87 -9.59
N GLU A 242 -16.03 14.27 -9.98
CA GLU A 242 -16.43 15.67 -10.09
C GLU A 242 -16.59 16.36 -8.74
N GLN A 243 -17.19 15.69 -7.76
CA GLN A 243 -17.54 16.29 -6.47
C GLN A 243 -16.44 16.12 -5.43
N VAL A 244 -15.50 15.18 -5.60
CA VAL A 244 -14.45 14.91 -4.60
C VAL A 244 -13.06 14.94 -5.19
N LEU A 245 -12.74 14.07 -6.15
CA LEU A 245 -11.35 13.88 -6.58
C LEU A 245 -10.78 15.12 -7.29
N ARG A 246 -11.54 15.75 -8.20
CA ARG A 246 -11.12 16.98 -8.90
C ARG A 246 -10.96 18.15 -7.94
N PRO A 247 -11.94 18.48 -7.06
CA PRO A 247 -11.75 19.51 -6.03
C PRO A 247 -10.53 19.24 -5.14
N TYR A 248 -10.31 17.98 -4.73
CA TYR A 248 -9.17 17.62 -3.88
C TYR A 248 -7.84 17.77 -4.61
N ALA A 249 -7.77 17.34 -5.87
CA ALA A 249 -6.60 17.50 -6.72
C ALA A 249 -6.25 18.97 -7.01
N ALA A 250 -7.24 19.87 -6.95
CA ALA A 250 -7.05 21.31 -7.15
C ALA A 250 -6.51 22.03 -5.92
N LEU A 251 -6.48 21.40 -4.73
CA LEU A 251 -5.88 22.00 -3.55
C LEU A 251 -4.39 22.29 -3.81
N PRO A 252 -3.85 23.48 -3.45
CA PRO A 252 -2.49 23.88 -3.84
C PRO A 252 -1.40 22.86 -3.50
N ALA A 253 -1.47 22.25 -2.31
CA ALA A 253 -0.51 21.23 -1.86
C ALA A 253 -0.58 19.94 -2.69
N VAL A 254 -1.77 19.56 -3.16
CA VAL A 254 -1.99 18.36 -3.97
C VAL A 254 -1.62 18.63 -5.43
N ALA A 255 -2.05 19.77 -5.97
CA ALA A 255 -1.74 20.20 -7.32
C ALA A 255 -0.23 20.31 -7.56
N ALA A 256 0.52 20.82 -6.59
CA ALA A 256 1.99 20.91 -6.66
C ALA A 256 2.69 19.53 -6.67
N ALA A 257 2.05 18.50 -6.10
CA ALA A 257 2.56 17.13 -6.05
C ALA A 257 2.11 16.25 -7.23
N LEU A 258 1.05 16.65 -7.95
CA LEU A 258 0.39 15.86 -8.97
C LEU A 258 0.99 16.06 -10.36
N ARG A 259 1.33 14.95 -11.01
CA ARG A 259 1.73 14.89 -12.42
C ARG A 259 0.77 14.01 -13.21
N LEU A 260 -0.08 14.66 -14.00
CA LEU A 260 -0.98 13.99 -14.94
C LEU A 260 -0.22 13.57 -16.20
N SER A 261 -0.85 12.72 -17.02
CA SER A 261 -0.30 12.20 -18.28
C SER A 261 1.14 11.67 -18.16
N THR A 262 1.44 11.04 -17.02
CA THR A 262 2.75 10.52 -16.64
C THR A 262 2.60 9.04 -16.27
N ARG A 263 2.86 8.16 -17.24
CA ARG A 263 2.71 6.71 -17.07
C ARG A 263 3.99 6.11 -16.52
N VAL A 264 3.97 5.58 -15.30
CA VAL A 264 5.08 4.76 -14.78
C VAL A 264 5.20 3.47 -15.59
N THR A 265 6.42 3.17 -16.02
CA THR A 265 6.75 1.99 -16.84
C THR A 265 7.60 0.98 -16.09
N ALA A 266 8.43 1.43 -15.14
CA ALA A 266 9.28 0.55 -14.34
C ALA A 266 9.66 1.16 -12.99
N ILE A 267 9.90 0.31 -11.99
CA ILE A 267 10.39 0.67 -10.67
C ILE A 267 11.55 -0.28 -10.31
N SER A 268 12.64 0.29 -9.80
CA SER A 268 13.77 -0.46 -9.23
C SER A 268 14.35 0.28 -8.02
N ARG A 269 15.47 -0.22 -7.49
CA ARG A 269 16.34 0.48 -6.54
C ARG A 269 17.49 1.12 -7.29
N GLU A 270 17.80 2.38 -6.99
CA GLU A 270 18.87 3.11 -7.67
C GLU A 270 20.22 2.42 -7.49
N GLY A 271 20.86 2.02 -8.60
CA GLY A 271 22.16 1.34 -8.58
C GLY A 271 22.11 -0.17 -8.31
N PHE A 272 20.92 -0.77 -8.16
CA PHE A 272 20.76 -2.19 -7.86
C PHE A 272 19.78 -2.88 -8.80
N ASP A 273 20.20 -4.04 -9.32
CA ASP A 273 19.26 -5.03 -9.87
C ASP A 273 18.52 -5.76 -8.73
N LYS A 274 17.51 -6.56 -9.08
CA LYS A 274 16.74 -7.35 -8.12
C LYS A 274 17.57 -8.37 -7.32
N VAL A 275 18.66 -8.89 -7.88
CA VAL A 275 19.41 -10.03 -7.32
C VAL A 275 20.39 -9.58 -6.22
N LYS A 276 21.01 -8.41 -6.35
CA LYS A 276 21.96 -7.88 -5.35
C LYS A 276 21.28 -7.54 -4.02
N THR A 277 21.90 -7.92 -2.90
CA THR A 277 21.32 -7.69 -1.56
C THR A 277 22.03 -6.61 -0.75
N ALA A 278 23.36 -6.66 -0.62
CA ALA A 278 24.07 -5.74 0.26
C ALA A 278 23.86 -4.26 -0.14
N GLY A 279 23.28 -3.46 0.75
CA GLY A 279 23.08 -2.02 0.54
C GLY A 279 21.82 -1.65 -0.25
N ARG A 280 21.04 -2.63 -0.72
CA ARG A 280 19.91 -2.40 -1.62
C ARG A 280 18.71 -1.81 -0.89
N GLU A 281 18.49 -2.22 0.35
CA GLU A 281 17.37 -1.78 1.17
C GLU A 281 17.46 -0.32 1.61
N GLN A 282 18.67 0.27 1.60
CA GLN A 282 18.89 1.70 1.86
C GLN A 282 18.88 2.56 0.59
N ALA A 283 18.87 1.94 -0.60
CA ALA A 283 18.85 2.69 -1.84
C ALA A 283 17.45 3.27 -2.11
N PRO A 284 17.34 4.50 -2.62
CA PRO A 284 16.04 5.05 -2.98
C PRO A 284 15.42 4.26 -4.14
N PHE A 285 14.10 4.36 -4.28
CA PHE A 285 13.43 3.87 -5.47
C PHE A 285 13.77 4.76 -6.67
N LEU A 286 14.10 4.12 -7.80
CA LEU A 286 14.18 4.73 -9.11
C LEU A 286 12.89 4.39 -9.88
N ILE A 287 12.16 5.40 -10.31
CA ILE A 287 10.88 5.27 -11.01
C ILE A 287 11.05 5.83 -12.41
N ARG A 288 10.87 4.99 -13.43
CA ARG A 288 10.85 5.42 -14.83
C ARG A 288 9.41 5.67 -15.26
N ALA A 289 9.18 6.80 -15.92
CA ALA A 289 7.87 7.16 -16.45
C ALA A 289 7.97 7.75 -17.85
N ARG A 290 6.90 7.55 -18.63
CA ARG A 290 6.71 8.15 -19.95
C ARG A 290 5.69 9.28 -19.87
N GLN A 291 6.02 10.42 -20.45
CA GLN A 291 5.18 11.61 -20.53
C GLN A 291 4.30 11.60 -21.79
N ALA A 292 3.35 12.54 -21.86
CA ALA A 292 2.39 12.65 -22.97
C ALA A 292 3.06 12.87 -24.35
N ASP A 293 4.21 13.54 -24.38
CA ASP A 293 5.00 13.82 -25.57
C ASP A 293 5.88 12.62 -26.01
N GLY A 294 5.81 11.51 -25.28
CA GLY A 294 6.62 10.32 -25.50
C GLY A 294 7.99 10.34 -24.80
N GLY A 295 8.36 11.45 -24.17
CA GLY A 295 9.60 11.59 -23.40
C GLY A 295 9.64 10.65 -22.19
N GLU A 296 10.83 10.12 -21.88
CA GLU A 296 11.06 9.33 -20.68
C GLU A 296 11.76 10.16 -19.61
N ILE A 297 11.30 10.01 -18.36
CA ILE A 297 11.88 10.66 -17.19
C ILE A 297 12.17 9.63 -16.10
N GLU A 298 13.16 9.95 -15.26
CA GLU A 298 13.47 9.18 -14.06
C GLU A 298 13.25 10.04 -12.81
N LEU A 299 12.63 9.44 -11.80
CA LEU A 299 12.25 10.07 -10.55
C LEU A 299 12.78 9.23 -9.38
N ARG A 300 13.07 9.90 -8.27
CA ARG A 300 13.52 9.25 -7.03
C ARG A 300 12.48 9.38 -5.95
N ALA A 301 12.30 8.33 -5.16
CA ALA A 301 11.40 8.33 -4.01
C ALA A 301 11.95 7.46 -2.88
N ARG A 302 11.65 7.81 -1.63
CA ARG A 302 12.04 7.01 -0.46
C ARG A 302 11.14 5.79 -0.25
N ALA A 303 9.91 5.88 -0.74
CA ALA A 303 8.88 4.87 -0.65
C ALA A 303 7.95 4.98 -1.86
N VAL A 304 7.27 3.88 -2.19
CA VAL A 304 6.32 3.84 -3.30
C VAL A 304 5.04 3.15 -2.85
N ILE A 305 3.91 3.80 -3.15
CA ILE A 305 2.56 3.28 -3.01
C ILE A 305 2.03 3.01 -4.42
N ASP A 306 1.87 1.74 -4.78
CA ASP A 306 1.27 1.31 -6.03
C ASP A 306 -0.25 1.19 -5.87
N ALA A 307 -0.96 2.22 -6.34
CA ALA A 307 -2.42 2.32 -6.35
C ALA A 307 -2.97 2.36 -7.78
N THR A 308 -2.27 1.76 -8.77
CA THR A 308 -2.65 1.86 -10.19
C THR A 308 -3.94 1.10 -10.55
N GLY A 309 -4.48 0.31 -9.61
CA GLY A 309 -5.67 -0.51 -9.81
C GLY A 309 -5.47 -1.63 -10.85
N THR A 310 -6.59 -2.20 -11.30
CA THR A 310 -6.63 -3.30 -12.28
C THR A 310 -7.41 -2.96 -13.55
N TRP A 311 -8.17 -1.85 -13.56
CA TRP A 311 -9.12 -1.51 -14.63
C TRP A 311 -8.49 -1.44 -16.02
N GLY A 312 -7.28 -0.88 -16.13
CA GLY A 312 -6.53 -0.78 -17.38
C GLY A 312 -5.97 -2.10 -17.93
N GLN A 313 -6.20 -3.24 -17.26
CA GLN A 313 -5.75 -4.57 -17.67
C GLN A 313 -6.95 -5.56 -17.63
N PRO A 314 -7.87 -5.50 -18.61
CA PRO A 314 -9.01 -6.41 -18.66
C PRO A 314 -8.58 -7.86 -18.88
N ASN A 315 -9.41 -8.79 -18.37
CA ASN A 315 -9.31 -10.19 -18.76
C ASN A 315 -9.78 -10.35 -20.22
N PRO A 316 -9.23 -11.33 -20.96
CA PRO A 316 -9.59 -11.54 -22.34
C PRO A 316 -10.94 -12.26 -22.45
N ALA A 317 -11.46 -12.40 -23.67
CA ALA A 317 -12.64 -13.21 -23.94
C ALA A 317 -12.35 -14.72 -23.83
N GLY A 318 -11.13 -15.14 -24.15
CA GLY A 318 -10.73 -16.56 -24.16
C GLY A 318 -10.91 -17.24 -22.81
N ALA A 319 -11.54 -18.42 -22.82
CA ALA A 319 -11.96 -19.11 -21.60
C ALA A 319 -10.80 -19.58 -20.71
N ASN A 320 -9.61 -19.72 -21.29
CA ASN A 320 -8.36 -20.14 -20.64
C ASN A 320 -7.54 -18.95 -20.08
N GLY A 321 -8.06 -17.72 -20.13
CA GLY A 321 -7.37 -16.53 -19.62
C GLY A 321 -6.36 -15.90 -20.57
N LEU A 322 -6.26 -16.41 -21.81
CA LEU A 322 -5.51 -15.83 -22.92
C LEU A 322 -6.47 -15.12 -23.90
N PRO A 323 -6.00 -14.09 -24.63
CA PRO A 323 -6.74 -13.57 -25.78
C PRO A 323 -7.11 -14.72 -26.73
N ALA A 324 -8.38 -14.80 -27.11
CA ALA A 324 -8.80 -15.77 -28.09
C ALA A 324 -8.16 -15.42 -29.45
N PRO A 325 -7.72 -16.41 -30.25
CA PRO A 325 -7.38 -16.19 -31.65
C PRO A 325 -8.44 -15.34 -32.36
N GLY A 326 -8.02 -14.25 -33.01
CA GLY A 326 -8.89 -13.26 -33.66
C GLY A 326 -9.38 -12.11 -32.77
N GLU A 327 -9.27 -12.22 -31.43
CA GLU A 327 -9.71 -11.18 -30.49
C GLU A 327 -9.01 -9.85 -30.74
N SER A 328 -7.67 -9.83 -30.81
CA SER A 328 -6.90 -8.61 -31.04
C SER A 328 -7.22 -7.93 -32.37
N ALA A 329 -7.50 -8.71 -33.42
CA ALA A 329 -7.83 -8.18 -34.75
C ALA A 329 -9.21 -7.51 -34.77
N LEU A 330 -10.16 -8.05 -34.01
CA LEU A 330 -11.53 -7.54 -33.92
C LEU A 330 -11.68 -6.45 -32.85
N ALA A 331 -10.73 -6.33 -31.92
CA ALA A 331 -10.82 -5.50 -30.74
C ALA A 331 -11.20 -4.05 -31.06
N ALA A 332 -10.51 -3.42 -32.02
CA ALA A 332 -10.72 -2.01 -32.35
C ALA A 332 -12.12 -1.70 -32.93
N ARG A 333 -12.79 -2.68 -33.56
CA ARG A 333 -14.03 -2.44 -34.33
C ARG A 333 -15.27 -3.03 -33.68
N ARG A 334 -15.13 -4.18 -33.01
CA ARG A 334 -16.28 -5.00 -32.57
C ARG A 334 -16.28 -5.34 -31.10
N ILE A 335 -15.16 -5.22 -30.40
CA ILE A 335 -15.06 -5.60 -28.99
C ILE A 335 -14.97 -4.34 -28.12
N ALA A 336 -15.66 -4.36 -26.99
CA ALA A 336 -15.43 -3.45 -25.88
C ALA A 336 -15.16 -4.26 -24.62
N TYR A 337 -14.19 -3.85 -23.82
CA TYR A 337 -13.92 -4.44 -22.51
C TYR A 337 -14.58 -3.59 -21.42
N GLY A 338 -15.12 -4.22 -20.38
CA GLY A 338 -15.71 -3.52 -19.24
C GLY A 338 -17.19 -3.18 -19.43
N ILE A 339 -17.56 -1.92 -19.17
CA ILE A 339 -18.95 -1.44 -19.09
C ILE A 339 -19.10 -0.20 -19.99
N PRO A 340 -19.29 -0.35 -21.32
CA PRO A 340 -19.46 0.79 -22.21
C PRO A 340 -20.78 1.52 -21.94
N ASP A 341 -20.79 2.85 -22.10
CA ASP A 341 -21.99 3.70 -21.97
C ASP A 341 -22.93 3.54 -23.18
N VAL A 342 -23.64 2.42 -23.24
CA VAL A 342 -24.49 2.05 -24.40
C VAL A 342 -25.72 2.93 -24.55
N LEU A 343 -26.11 3.68 -23.52
CA LEU A 343 -27.23 4.62 -23.58
C LEU A 343 -26.77 6.04 -23.94
N GLY A 344 -25.52 6.40 -23.62
CA GLY A 344 -24.90 7.69 -23.91
C GLY A 344 -23.82 7.59 -24.99
N ALA A 345 -22.57 7.77 -24.60
CA ALA A 345 -21.46 8.02 -25.53
C ALA A 345 -21.22 6.90 -26.56
N ALA A 346 -21.57 5.65 -26.24
CA ALA A 346 -21.40 4.51 -27.14
C ALA A 346 -22.70 4.12 -27.87
N ARG A 347 -23.79 4.88 -27.73
CA ARG A 347 -25.12 4.53 -28.26
C ARG A 347 -25.11 4.15 -29.74
N GLU A 348 -24.46 4.95 -30.59
CA GLU A 348 -24.41 4.71 -32.04
C GLU A 348 -23.78 3.37 -32.41
N ARG A 349 -22.83 2.89 -31.60
CA ARG A 349 -22.15 1.61 -31.83
C ARG A 349 -23.06 0.40 -31.62
N TYR A 350 -24.07 0.53 -30.75
CA TYR A 350 -24.91 -0.60 -30.31
C TYR A 350 -26.37 -0.49 -30.77
N ALA A 351 -26.85 0.71 -31.10
CA ALA A 351 -28.21 0.95 -31.57
C ALA A 351 -28.50 0.20 -32.88
N GLY A 352 -29.59 -0.56 -32.92
CA GLY A 352 -29.97 -1.37 -34.09
C GLY A 352 -29.07 -2.58 -34.35
N ARG A 353 -28.17 -2.92 -33.42
CA ARG A 353 -27.18 -4.01 -33.56
C ARG A 353 -27.51 -5.21 -32.67
N ARG A 354 -27.00 -6.39 -33.05
CA ARG A 354 -27.01 -7.59 -32.20
C ARG A 354 -25.71 -7.67 -31.41
N THR A 355 -25.82 -7.56 -30.09
CA THR A 355 -24.68 -7.48 -29.16
C THR A 355 -24.62 -8.69 -28.26
N LEU A 356 -23.47 -9.36 -28.19
CA LEU A 356 -23.19 -10.41 -27.21
C LEU A 356 -22.45 -9.81 -26.01
N VAL A 357 -22.95 -10.04 -24.80
CA VAL A 357 -22.24 -9.72 -23.56
C VAL A 357 -21.71 -11.01 -22.94
N VAL A 358 -20.40 -11.08 -22.69
CA VAL A 358 -19.73 -12.24 -22.09
C VAL A 358 -19.29 -11.91 -20.67
N GLY A 359 -19.76 -12.69 -19.69
CA GLY A 359 -19.39 -12.50 -18.29
C GLY A 359 -20.56 -12.75 -17.35
N ALA A 360 -20.28 -13.11 -16.09
CA ALA A 360 -21.32 -13.45 -15.10
C ALA A 360 -21.31 -12.53 -13.86
N GLY A 361 -20.55 -11.42 -13.92
CA GLY A 361 -20.45 -10.45 -12.82
C GLY A 361 -21.39 -9.26 -12.99
N HIS A 362 -21.38 -8.35 -12.01
CA HIS A 362 -22.20 -7.13 -12.02
C HIS A 362 -21.95 -6.21 -13.22
N SER A 363 -20.71 -6.19 -13.73
CA SER A 363 -20.38 -5.45 -14.96
C SER A 363 -21.23 -5.92 -16.14
N ALA A 364 -21.36 -7.23 -16.35
CA ALA A 364 -22.21 -7.78 -17.41
C ALA A 364 -23.69 -7.45 -17.16
N ALA A 365 -24.14 -7.54 -15.91
CA ALA A 365 -25.52 -7.24 -15.55
C ALA A 365 -25.93 -5.79 -15.86
N ASN A 366 -25.09 -4.82 -15.52
CA ASN A 366 -25.34 -3.40 -15.83
C ASN A 366 -25.49 -3.18 -17.34
N VAL A 367 -24.51 -3.65 -18.12
CA VAL A 367 -24.53 -3.51 -19.58
C VAL A 367 -25.77 -4.13 -20.20
N LEU A 368 -26.16 -5.33 -19.74
CA LEU A 368 -27.35 -6.03 -20.27
C LEU A 368 -28.64 -5.26 -20.01
N LEU A 369 -28.77 -4.63 -18.84
CA LEU A 369 -29.95 -3.80 -18.50
C LEU A 369 -29.97 -2.51 -19.33
N ASP A 370 -28.82 -1.88 -19.54
CA ASP A 370 -28.71 -0.69 -20.38
C ASP A 370 -28.97 -1.01 -21.86
N LEU A 371 -28.49 -2.15 -22.36
CA LEU A 371 -28.83 -2.66 -23.70
C LEU A 371 -30.32 -2.99 -23.84
N ALA A 372 -30.96 -3.53 -22.79
CA ALA A 372 -32.38 -3.81 -22.80
C ALA A 372 -33.20 -2.53 -22.90
N THR A 373 -32.77 -1.48 -22.20
CA THR A 373 -33.34 -0.13 -22.30
C THR A 373 -33.11 0.46 -23.69
N LEU A 374 -31.92 0.29 -24.28
CA LEU A 374 -31.64 0.71 -25.64
C LEU A 374 -32.55 0.01 -26.67
N ALA A 375 -32.82 -1.28 -26.46
CA ALA A 375 -33.68 -2.06 -27.34
C ALA A 375 -35.16 -1.68 -27.28
N GLU A 376 -35.63 -1.10 -26.17
CA GLU A 376 -36.95 -0.47 -26.10
C GLU A 376 -37.00 0.83 -26.91
N GLN A 377 -35.88 1.54 -27.01
CA GLN A 377 -35.79 2.85 -27.68
C GLN A 377 -35.48 2.78 -29.17
N VAL A 378 -34.75 1.76 -29.62
CA VAL A 378 -34.29 1.62 -31.01
C VAL A 378 -34.65 0.22 -31.54
N PRO A 379 -35.65 0.11 -32.43
CA PRO A 379 -36.00 -1.14 -33.10
C PRO A 379 -34.80 -1.79 -33.79
N GLY A 380 -34.74 -3.12 -33.75
CA GLY A 380 -33.64 -3.91 -34.34
C GLY A 380 -32.45 -4.14 -33.40
N THR A 381 -32.36 -3.42 -32.28
CA THR A 381 -31.36 -3.71 -31.24
C THR A 381 -31.66 -5.06 -30.59
N ARG A 382 -30.69 -5.96 -30.58
CA ARG A 382 -30.81 -7.29 -29.95
C ARG A 382 -29.66 -7.52 -28.98
N LEU A 383 -29.96 -8.13 -27.86
CA LEU A 383 -29.00 -8.45 -26.81
C LEU A 383 -28.99 -9.94 -26.51
N ALA A 384 -27.78 -10.47 -26.37
CA ALA A 384 -27.54 -11.82 -25.91
C ALA A 384 -26.53 -11.82 -24.78
N TRP A 385 -26.63 -12.82 -23.92
CA TRP A 385 -25.77 -13.02 -22.78
C TRP A 385 -25.14 -14.41 -22.83
N ALA A 386 -23.82 -14.47 -22.67
CA ALA A 386 -23.10 -15.73 -22.57
C ALA A 386 -22.28 -15.84 -21.29
N THR A 387 -22.31 -17.05 -20.70
CA THR A 387 -21.51 -17.40 -19.51
C THR A 387 -20.80 -18.72 -19.67
N ARG A 388 -19.62 -18.86 -19.04
CA ARG A 388 -18.90 -20.14 -18.98
C ARG A 388 -19.65 -21.22 -18.20
N SER A 389 -20.41 -20.82 -17.17
CA SER A 389 -21.29 -21.73 -16.43
C SER A 389 -22.60 -21.90 -17.20
N PRO A 390 -23.21 -23.10 -17.22
CA PRO A 390 -24.56 -23.29 -17.72
C PRO A 390 -25.63 -22.65 -16.82
N ALA A 391 -25.32 -22.45 -15.53
CA ALA A 391 -26.20 -21.83 -14.53
C ALA A 391 -25.53 -20.56 -13.97
N PRO A 392 -26.02 -19.35 -14.32
CA PRO A 392 -25.39 -18.10 -13.88
C PRO A 392 -25.96 -17.63 -12.52
N GLU A 393 -26.09 -18.53 -11.54
CA GLU A 393 -26.70 -18.21 -10.25
C GLU A 393 -26.00 -17.04 -9.52
N ARG A 394 -24.67 -16.97 -9.65
CA ARG A 394 -23.85 -15.86 -9.14
C ARG A 394 -24.21 -14.49 -9.74
N ALA A 395 -24.69 -14.43 -10.99
CA ALA A 395 -25.07 -13.19 -11.64
C ALA A 395 -26.41 -12.62 -11.13
N PHE A 396 -27.21 -13.45 -10.45
CA PHE A 396 -28.54 -13.08 -9.98
C PHE A 396 -28.57 -12.55 -8.53
N GLY A 397 -27.43 -12.56 -7.83
CA GLY A 397 -27.27 -12.03 -6.47
C GLY A 397 -28.19 -12.68 -5.41
N GLY A 398 -28.21 -12.09 -4.20
CA GLY A 398 -29.04 -12.57 -3.08
C GLY A 398 -30.53 -12.21 -3.19
N GLY A 399 -30.95 -11.49 -4.23
CA GLY A 399 -32.31 -10.96 -4.35
C GLY A 399 -32.64 -9.98 -3.21
N ALA A 400 -33.82 -10.09 -2.60
CA ALA A 400 -34.22 -9.26 -1.46
C ALA A 400 -33.39 -9.51 -0.17
N ARG A 401 -32.62 -10.60 -0.12
CA ARG A 401 -31.72 -10.94 1.00
C ARG A 401 -30.29 -10.43 0.81
N ASP A 402 -30.06 -9.65 -0.24
CA ASP A 402 -28.77 -9.07 -0.53
C ASP A 402 -28.47 -7.92 0.43
N ALA A 403 -27.29 -7.91 1.05
CA ALA A 403 -26.86 -6.84 1.95
C ALA A 403 -26.83 -5.46 1.27
N LEU A 404 -26.80 -5.40 -0.07
CA LEU A 404 -27.00 -4.19 -0.86
C LEU A 404 -28.26 -4.30 -1.71
N PRO A 405 -29.34 -3.57 -1.37
CA PRO A 405 -30.59 -3.61 -2.11
C PRO A 405 -30.46 -3.25 -3.60
N ALA A 406 -29.47 -2.43 -3.99
CA ALA A 406 -29.20 -2.11 -5.39
C ALA A 406 -28.71 -3.34 -6.18
N ARG A 407 -27.89 -4.20 -5.57
CA ARG A 407 -27.33 -5.41 -6.19
C ARG A 407 -28.38 -6.49 -6.38
N GLY A 408 -29.23 -6.70 -5.37
CA GLY A 408 -30.38 -7.61 -5.46
C GLY A 408 -31.35 -7.23 -6.58
N ARG A 409 -31.56 -5.93 -6.80
CA ARG A 409 -32.40 -5.41 -7.91
C ARG A 409 -31.83 -5.74 -9.29
N LEU A 410 -30.52 -5.61 -9.50
CA LEU A 410 -29.87 -5.96 -10.77
C LEU A 410 -30.15 -7.43 -11.15
N GLY A 411 -29.95 -8.34 -10.20
CA GLY A 411 -30.15 -9.77 -10.43
C GLY A 411 -31.60 -10.17 -10.68
N SER A 412 -32.56 -9.50 -10.03
CA SER A 412 -34.00 -9.71 -10.29
C SER A 412 -34.42 -9.17 -11.66
N ALA A 413 -33.89 -8.01 -12.06
CA ALA A 413 -34.20 -7.41 -13.36
C ALA A 413 -33.69 -8.29 -14.54
N LEU A 414 -32.47 -8.84 -14.41
CA LEU A 414 -31.96 -9.81 -15.39
C LEU A 414 -32.80 -11.08 -15.49
N ARG A 415 -33.29 -11.60 -14.34
CA ARG A 415 -34.19 -12.76 -14.33
C ARG A 415 -35.49 -12.47 -15.08
N ALA A 416 -36.06 -11.28 -14.89
CA ALA A 416 -37.25 -10.86 -15.62
C ALA A 416 -37.00 -10.79 -17.12
N LEU A 417 -35.93 -10.13 -17.57
CA LEU A 417 -35.58 -10.05 -19.00
C LEU A 417 -35.43 -11.42 -19.66
N ARG A 418 -34.80 -12.38 -18.97
CA ARG A 418 -34.64 -13.75 -19.45
C ARG A 418 -35.99 -14.48 -19.52
N ARG A 419 -36.80 -14.39 -18.45
CA ARG A 419 -38.11 -15.04 -18.38
C ARG A 419 -39.06 -14.51 -19.47
N ASP A 420 -39.00 -13.22 -19.74
CA ASP A 420 -39.89 -12.54 -20.68
C ASP A 420 -39.39 -12.68 -22.15
N GLY A 421 -38.34 -13.49 -22.39
CA GLY A 421 -37.82 -13.77 -23.74
C GLY A 421 -37.07 -12.62 -24.41
N ARG A 422 -36.81 -11.53 -23.66
CA ARG A 422 -36.16 -10.31 -24.15
C ARG A 422 -34.63 -10.38 -24.14
N LEU A 423 -34.07 -11.42 -23.53
CA LEU A 423 -32.63 -11.66 -23.43
C LEU A 423 -32.31 -13.09 -23.85
N GLU A 424 -31.60 -13.24 -24.97
CA GLU A 424 -31.08 -14.53 -25.42
C GLU A 424 -29.94 -14.97 -24.50
N PHE A 425 -29.96 -16.22 -24.02
CA PHE A 425 -28.99 -16.72 -23.05
C PHE A 425 -28.27 -17.98 -23.52
N PHE A 426 -26.93 -17.94 -23.48
CA PHE A 426 -26.04 -19.03 -23.86
C PHE A 426 -25.18 -19.45 -22.66
N GLY A 427 -25.58 -20.55 -22.02
CA GLY A 427 -24.80 -21.17 -20.95
C GLY A 427 -23.73 -22.10 -21.50
N GLY A 428 -22.59 -22.20 -20.80
CA GLY A 428 -21.51 -23.12 -21.17
C GLY A 428 -20.55 -22.63 -22.26
N LEU A 429 -20.65 -21.36 -22.68
CA LEU A 429 -19.79 -20.83 -23.73
C LEU A 429 -18.36 -20.62 -23.20
N ARG A 430 -17.46 -21.54 -23.57
CA ARG A 430 -16.01 -21.45 -23.35
C ARG A 430 -15.33 -21.00 -24.64
N ILE A 431 -15.17 -19.69 -24.84
CA ILE A 431 -14.64 -19.11 -26.08
C ILE A 431 -13.22 -19.61 -26.35
N THR A 432 -13.00 -20.12 -27.56
CA THR A 432 -11.72 -20.62 -28.07
C THR A 432 -11.22 -19.85 -29.30
N ALA A 433 -12.08 -19.15 -30.03
CA ALA A 433 -11.71 -18.24 -31.12
C ALA A 433 -12.83 -17.23 -31.44
N LEU A 434 -12.45 -16.11 -32.06
CA LEU A 434 -13.36 -15.13 -32.64
C LEU A 434 -13.04 -14.97 -34.12
N ARG A 435 -14.05 -14.99 -34.98
CA ARG A 435 -13.87 -14.90 -36.44
C ARG A 435 -14.82 -13.86 -37.03
N GLU A 436 -14.37 -13.17 -38.06
CA GLU A 436 -15.25 -12.39 -38.91
C GLU A 436 -15.86 -13.32 -39.97
N ALA A 437 -17.18 -13.30 -40.07
CA ALA A 437 -17.94 -14.02 -41.08
C ALA A 437 -17.96 -13.25 -42.40
N ALA A 438 -18.32 -13.93 -43.49
CA ALA A 438 -18.34 -13.34 -44.84
C ALA A 438 -19.34 -12.19 -44.99
N ASP A 439 -20.41 -12.18 -44.19
CA ASP A 439 -21.42 -11.12 -44.14
C ASP A 439 -21.00 -9.92 -43.28
N GLY A 440 -19.77 -9.95 -42.73
CA GLY A 440 -19.28 -8.93 -41.82
C GLY A 440 -19.87 -9.01 -40.42
N SER A 441 -20.54 -10.09 -40.05
CA SER A 441 -20.86 -10.39 -38.64
C SER A 441 -19.69 -11.12 -37.96
N MET A 442 -19.79 -11.30 -36.65
CA MET A 442 -18.81 -12.04 -35.86
C MET A 442 -19.36 -13.40 -35.46
N THR A 443 -18.53 -14.43 -35.67
CA THR A 443 -18.71 -15.78 -35.14
C THR A 443 -17.89 -15.92 -33.85
N VAL A 444 -18.56 -16.30 -32.77
CA VAL A 444 -17.95 -16.64 -31.48
C VAL A 444 -17.86 -18.15 -31.37
N GLN A 445 -16.65 -18.67 -31.56
CA GLN A 445 -16.38 -20.10 -31.47
C GLN A 445 -16.05 -20.45 -30.01
N GLY A 446 -16.87 -21.30 -29.42
CA GLY A 446 -16.60 -21.95 -28.14
C GLY A 446 -16.14 -23.39 -28.32
N GLN A 447 -15.81 -24.03 -27.20
CA GLN A 447 -15.42 -25.45 -27.17
C GLN A 447 -16.56 -26.37 -27.65
N ASP A 448 -17.77 -26.14 -27.14
CA ASP A 448 -18.93 -27.01 -27.38
C ASP A 448 -20.08 -26.29 -28.12
N LEU A 449 -19.95 -24.98 -28.33
CA LEU A 449 -21.00 -24.11 -28.87
C LEU A 449 -20.37 -23.07 -29.81
N THR A 450 -20.95 -22.89 -30.98
CA THR A 450 -20.60 -21.80 -31.91
C THR A 450 -21.80 -20.88 -32.06
N LEU A 451 -21.56 -19.57 -31.97
CA LEU A 451 -22.59 -18.54 -32.04
C LEU A 451 -22.28 -17.59 -33.19
N ASP A 452 -23.22 -17.45 -34.13
CA ASP A 452 -23.06 -16.62 -35.33
C ASP A 452 -23.96 -15.37 -35.31
N GLY A 453 -23.63 -14.40 -36.16
CA GLY A 453 -24.48 -13.25 -36.43
C GLY A 453 -24.47 -12.18 -35.35
N PHE A 454 -23.30 -11.90 -34.75
CA PHE A 454 -23.13 -10.80 -33.78
C PHE A 454 -22.40 -9.62 -34.40
N ASP A 455 -22.92 -8.41 -34.22
CA ASP A 455 -22.26 -7.20 -34.70
C ASP A 455 -21.17 -6.73 -33.72
N GLN A 456 -21.45 -6.88 -32.42
CA GLN A 456 -20.64 -6.35 -31.32
C GLN A 456 -20.49 -7.39 -30.19
N LEU A 457 -19.36 -7.31 -29.49
CA LEU A 457 -19.01 -8.11 -28.32
C LEU A 457 -18.64 -7.19 -27.16
N ILE A 458 -19.21 -7.43 -25.99
CA ILE A 458 -18.78 -6.80 -24.75
C ILE A 458 -18.19 -7.87 -23.83
N VAL A 459 -16.91 -7.71 -23.49
CA VAL A 459 -16.15 -8.63 -22.64
C VAL A 459 -16.12 -8.06 -21.22
N ALA A 460 -16.98 -8.60 -20.37
CA ALA A 460 -17.12 -8.26 -18.97
C ALA A 460 -16.63 -9.42 -18.07
N THR A 461 -15.43 -9.94 -18.37
CA THR A 461 -14.82 -11.13 -17.74
C THR A 461 -13.87 -10.79 -16.58
N GLY A 462 -13.96 -9.57 -16.05
CA GLY A 462 -13.13 -9.07 -14.95
C GLY A 462 -11.82 -8.45 -15.42
N GLN A 463 -10.93 -8.18 -14.46
CA GLN A 463 -9.63 -7.54 -14.68
C GLN A 463 -8.53 -8.24 -13.87
N ARG A 464 -7.27 -7.82 -14.06
CA ARG A 464 -6.09 -8.35 -13.36
C ARG A 464 -5.04 -7.26 -13.11
N PRO A 465 -4.12 -7.43 -12.16
CA PRO A 465 -3.07 -6.43 -11.91
C PRO A 465 -2.02 -6.41 -13.03
N ASP A 466 -1.45 -5.22 -13.28
CA ASP A 466 -0.23 -5.09 -14.06
C ASP A 466 1.01 -5.24 -13.15
N LEU A 467 1.76 -6.33 -13.34
CA LEU A 467 3.00 -6.62 -12.61
C LEU A 467 4.26 -6.25 -13.41
N GLY A 468 4.11 -5.72 -14.64
CA GLY A 468 5.22 -5.38 -15.51
C GLY A 468 6.12 -4.29 -14.91
N LEU A 469 5.52 -3.27 -14.30
CA LEU A 469 6.26 -2.15 -13.71
C LEU A 469 7.07 -2.52 -12.45
N THR A 470 6.79 -3.67 -11.82
CA THR A 470 7.43 -4.11 -10.57
C THR A 470 8.42 -5.25 -10.76
N ARG A 471 8.84 -5.54 -12.00
CA ARG A 471 9.67 -6.73 -12.29
C ARG A 471 10.99 -6.76 -11.53
N GLU A 472 11.62 -5.60 -11.34
CA GLU A 472 12.88 -5.44 -10.57
C GLU A 472 12.69 -5.33 -9.05
N LEU A 473 11.46 -5.42 -8.55
CA LEU A 473 11.16 -5.38 -7.12
C LEU A 473 11.01 -6.78 -6.52
N ARG A 474 11.32 -6.91 -5.23
CA ARG A 474 11.19 -8.15 -4.45
C ARG A 474 9.80 -8.25 -3.82
N LEU A 475 8.84 -8.79 -4.58
CA LEU A 475 7.45 -8.92 -4.14
C LEU A 475 7.12 -10.34 -3.64
N LYS A 476 6.15 -10.38 -2.73
CA LYS A 476 5.44 -11.60 -2.31
C LYS A 476 4.00 -11.52 -2.81
N LEU A 477 3.66 -12.39 -3.74
CA LEU A 477 2.36 -12.41 -4.41
C LEU A 477 1.69 -13.76 -4.20
N ASP A 478 0.37 -13.74 -4.04
CA ASP A 478 -0.43 -14.97 -4.09
C ASP A 478 -0.33 -15.59 -5.50
N PRO A 479 -0.10 -16.92 -5.61
CA PRO A 479 0.25 -17.55 -6.87
C PRO A 479 -0.86 -17.58 -7.94
N TRP A 480 -2.15 -17.49 -7.56
CA TRP A 480 -3.26 -17.50 -8.54
C TRP A 480 -4.09 -16.24 -8.54
N LEU A 481 -4.20 -15.53 -7.41
CA LEU A 481 -4.86 -14.23 -7.34
C LEU A 481 -3.97 -13.11 -7.83
N GLU A 482 -2.64 -13.24 -7.73
CA GLU A 482 -1.68 -12.15 -7.95
C GLU A 482 -1.93 -10.96 -6.99
N SER A 483 -2.57 -11.22 -5.85
CA SER A 483 -2.73 -10.28 -4.72
C SER A 483 -1.46 -10.19 -3.90
N THR A 484 -1.42 -9.34 -2.87
CA THR A 484 -0.38 -9.53 -1.83
C THR A 484 -0.59 -10.89 -1.16
N GLU A 485 0.51 -11.62 -0.90
CA GLU A 485 0.48 -13.01 -0.40
C GLU A 485 -0.37 -13.15 0.87
N ALA A 486 -0.20 -12.22 1.82
CA ALA A 486 -0.91 -12.25 3.09
C ALA A 486 -2.44 -12.06 2.95
N LEU A 487 -2.90 -11.41 1.88
CA LEU A 487 -4.33 -11.23 1.62
C LEU A 487 -4.98 -12.46 0.99
N GLY A 488 -4.23 -13.31 0.28
CA GLY A 488 -4.77 -14.42 -0.51
C GLY A 488 -5.81 -15.26 0.27
N PRO A 489 -5.45 -15.82 1.44
CA PRO A 489 -6.37 -16.59 2.28
C PRO A 489 -7.59 -15.80 2.79
N LEU A 490 -7.54 -14.46 2.82
CA LEU A 490 -8.61 -13.61 3.35
C LEU A 490 -9.63 -13.20 2.28
N ILE A 491 -9.23 -13.22 0.99
CA ILE A 491 -10.01 -12.64 -0.10
C ILE A 491 -10.34 -13.63 -1.22
N ASP A 492 -9.89 -14.88 -1.11
CA ASP A 492 -10.10 -15.89 -2.15
C ASP A 492 -11.60 -16.01 -2.48
N PRO A 493 -12.02 -15.75 -3.74
CA PRO A 493 -13.42 -15.77 -4.14
C PRO A 493 -14.07 -17.18 -4.12
N ASN A 494 -13.29 -18.23 -3.87
CA ASN A 494 -13.79 -19.57 -3.64
C ASN A 494 -14.18 -19.80 -2.17
N LEU A 495 -13.66 -18.99 -1.24
CA LEU A 495 -13.87 -19.14 0.20
C LEU A 495 -14.67 -17.97 0.80
N HIS A 496 -14.51 -16.77 0.23
CA HIS A 496 -14.98 -15.52 0.82
C HIS A 496 -15.89 -14.73 -0.12
N SER A 497 -16.76 -13.92 0.49
CA SER A 497 -17.51 -12.88 -0.22
C SER A 497 -17.03 -11.51 0.24
N CYS A 498 -17.34 -10.47 -0.55
CA CYS A 498 -17.01 -9.06 -0.25
C CYS A 498 -17.35 -8.60 1.18
N GLY A 499 -18.25 -9.31 1.88
CA GLY A 499 -18.68 -8.98 3.24
C GLY A 499 -17.92 -9.66 4.38
N THR A 500 -17.11 -10.68 4.09
CA THR A 500 -16.44 -11.51 5.11
C THR A 500 -14.96 -11.14 5.30
N VAL A 501 -14.45 -10.20 4.50
CA VAL A 501 -13.05 -9.79 4.52
C VAL A 501 -12.87 -8.74 5.62
N ARG A 502 -12.01 -9.01 6.60
CA ARG A 502 -11.66 -8.03 7.63
C ARG A 502 -10.86 -6.87 7.00
N PRO A 503 -11.00 -5.65 7.53
CA PRO A 503 -10.08 -4.58 7.17
C PRO A 503 -8.64 -5.02 7.47
N HIS A 504 -7.72 -4.57 6.63
CA HIS A 504 -6.31 -4.95 6.68
C HIS A 504 -5.47 -3.74 6.28
N GLY A 505 -4.24 -3.74 6.75
CA GLY A 505 -3.39 -2.55 6.75
C GLY A 505 -1.99 -2.86 6.24
N HIS A 506 -1.03 -2.07 6.70
CA HIS A 506 0.35 -2.12 6.20
C HIS A 506 0.98 -3.51 6.29
N ARG A 507 0.62 -4.34 7.29
CA ARG A 507 1.19 -5.68 7.46
C ARG A 507 0.85 -6.62 6.31
N GLU A 508 -0.41 -6.65 5.89
CA GLU A 508 -0.87 -7.50 4.80
C GLU A 508 -0.52 -6.96 3.41
N LEU A 509 -0.20 -5.66 3.32
CA LEU A 509 0.12 -4.96 2.07
C LEU A 509 1.62 -4.83 1.81
N ALA A 510 2.44 -5.13 2.82
CA ALA A 510 3.90 -5.05 2.74
C ALA A 510 4.47 -6.18 1.87
N HIS A 511 5.60 -5.89 1.26
CA HIS A 511 6.41 -6.84 0.51
C HIS A 511 7.82 -6.95 1.11
N PRO A 512 8.61 -7.97 0.72
CA PRO A 512 10.04 -8.03 1.07
C PRO A 512 10.84 -6.81 0.62
N GLU A 513 10.31 -6.05 -0.34
CA GLU A 513 10.81 -4.75 -0.79
C GLU A 513 10.42 -3.63 0.22
N PRO A 514 11.33 -3.15 1.08
CA PRO A 514 10.95 -2.23 2.17
C PRO A 514 10.46 -0.88 1.65
N GLY A 515 9.36 -0.35 2.17
CA GLY A 515 8.80 0.93 1.70
C GLY A 515 8.09 0.87 0.36
N PHE A 516 7.92 -0.32 -0.24
CA PHE A 516 7.00 -0.55 -1.35
C PHE A 516 5.71 -1.20 -0.83
N TYR A 517 4.56 -0.61 -1.17
CA TYR A 517 3.24 -1.12 -0.81
C TYR A 517 2.31 -1.17 -2.01
N THR A 518 1.52 -2.23 -2.14
CA THR A 518 0.44 -2.31 -3.13
C THR A 518 -0.89 -2.01 -2.44
N LEU A 519 -1.67 -1.07 -2.96
CA LEU A 519 -2.94 -0.62 -2.36
C LEU A 519 -4.11 -0.76 -3.34
N GLY A 520 -5.31 -0.63 -2.78
CA GLY A 520 -6.57 -0.61 -3.50
C GLY A 520 -6.92 -1.97 -4.10
N VAL A 521 -7.73 -1.95 -5.16
CA VAL A 521 -8.13 -3.17 -5.86
C VAL A 521 -6.94 -3.95 -6.42
N LYS A 522 -5.79 -3.31 -6.63
CA LYS A 522 -4.58 -4.00 -7.10
C LYS A 522 -4.00 -4.94 -6.05
N SER A 523 -4.10 -4.60 -4.76
CA SER A 523 -3.63 -5.49 -3.69
C SER A 523 -4.48 -6.75 -3.57
N TYR A 524 -5.71 -6.74 -4.11
CA TYR A 524 -6.61 -7.89 -4.21
C TYR A 524 -6.35 -8.76 -5.44
N GLY A 525 -5.47 -8.33 -6.34
CA GLY A 525 -5.16 -9.04 -7.58
C GLY A 525 -6.42 -9.29 -8.42
N ARG A 526 -6.83 -10.55 -8.54
CA ARG A 526 -8.00 -11.01 -9.31
C ARG A 526 -9.26 -11.20 -8.48
N ALA A 527 -9.19 -10.99 -7.16
CA ALA A 527 -10.36 -11.13 -6.31
C ALA A 527 -11.37 -9.99 -6.57
N PRO A 528 -12.65 -10.30 -6.85
CA PRO A 528 -13.66 -9.30 -7.23
C PRO A 528 -14.29 -8.57 -6.02
N THR A 529 -13.71 -8.74 -4.82
CA THR A 529 -14.37 -8.49 -3.53
C THR A 529 -13.99 -7.16 -2.89
N PHE A 530 -13.47 -6.21 -3.67
CA PHE A 530 -12.92 -4.96 -3.17
C PHE A 530 -13.96 -3.86 -2.93
N LEU A 531 -13.82 -3.13 -1.82
CA LEU A 531 -14.61 -1.94 -1.48
C LEU A 531 -13.69 -0.71 -1.37
N MET A 532 -14.18 0.44 -1.83
CA MET A 532 -13.41 1.69 -1.79
C MET A 532 -13.03 2.08 -0.35
N ALA A 533 -13.95 1.91 0.61
CA ALA A 533 -13.70 2.11 2.03
C ALA A 533 -12.53 1.25 2.58
N THR A 534 -12.39 0.00 2.12
CA THR A 534 -11.24 -0.84 2.46
C THR A 534 -9.95 -0.19 1.93
N GLY A 535 -9.95 0.34 0.71
CA GLY A 535 -8.82 1.07 0.16
C GLY A 535 -8.42 2.31 0.96
N PHE A 536 -9.38 3.05 1.50
CA PHE A 536 -9.11 4.20 2.36
C PHE A 536 -8.46 3.79 3.68
N GLU A 537 -8.89 2.67 4.26
CA GLU A 537 -8.25 2.11 5.45
C GLU A 537 -6.83 1.62 5.19
N GLN A 538 -6.61 0.97 4.04
CA GLN A 538 -5.27 0.59 3.57
C GLN A 538 -4.37 1.83 3.45
N ALA A 539 -4.88 2.91 2.84
CA ALA A 539 -4.15 4.17 2.68
C ALA A 539 -3.77 4.82 4.02
N ARG A 540 -4.70 4.90 4.97
CA ARG A 540 -4.47 5.39 6.33
C ARG A 540 -3.37 4.60 7.04
N SER A 541 -3.51 3.28 7.06
CA SER A 541 -2.58 2.37 7.73
C SER A 541 -1.16 2.45 7.15
N VAL A 542 -1.04 2.42 5.83
CA VAL A 542 0.27 2.50 5.15
C VAL A 542 0.94 3.86 5.33
N ALA A 543 0.19 4.97 5.24
CA ALA A 543 0.75 6.30 5.48
C ALA A 543 1.26 6.45 6.93
N ALA A 544 0.58 5.85 7.91
CA ALA A 544 1.05 5.81 9.30
C ALA A 544 2.35 5.02 9.45
N ALA A 545 2.45 3.85 8.79
CA ALA A 545 3.67 3.05 8.80
C ALA A 545 4.87 3.80 8.18
N LEU A 546 4.65 4.47 7.05
CA LEU A 546 5.68 5.26 6.37
C LEU A 546 6.13 6.49 7.16
N ALA A 547 5.28 7.01 8.05
CA ALA A 547 5.60 8.08 8.99
C ALA A 547 6.30 7.58 10.27
N GLY A 548 6.52 6.26 10.41
CA GLY A 548 7.13 5.66 11.60
C GLY A 548 6.16 5.43 12.77
N ASP A 549 4.88 5.71 12.59
CA ASP A 549 3.82 5.54 13.61
C ASP A 549 3.16 4.16 13.47
N LEU A 550 3.91 3.12 13.85
CA LEU A 550 3.43 1.74 13.75
C LEU A 550 2.20 1.46 14.63
N ALA A 551 2.07 2.17 15.75
CA ALA A 551 0.90 2.04 16.62
C ALA A 551 -0.38 2.49 15.91
N ALA A 552 -0.33 3.61 15.17
CA ALA A 552 -1.47 4.02 14.34
C ALA A 552 -1.67 3.14 13.11
N ALA A 553 -0.57 2.64 12.53
CA ALA A 553 -0.63 1.74 11.39
C ALA A 553 -1.33 0.42 11.73
N ASP A 554 -1.11 -0.12 12.93
CA ASP A 554 -1.67 -1.39 13.40
C ASP A 554 -3.13 -1.30 13.87
N ARG A 555 -3.67 -0.10 14.13
CA ARG A 555 -5.11 0.05 14.45
C ARG A 555 -5.95 -0.22 13.21
N VAL A 556 -7.10 -0.85 13.39
CA VAL A 556 -8.17 -0.92 12.37
C VAL A 556 -9.21 0.13 12.72
N GLU A 557 -9.44 1.10 11.83
CA GLU A 557 -10.38 2.20 12.05
C GLU A 557 -11.62 2.12 11.14
N LEU A 558 -11.67 1.11 10.25
CA LEU A 558 -12.82 0.85 9.39
C LEU A 558 -13.85 -0.06 10.07
N GLU A 559 -15.05 0.47 10.28
CA GLU A 559 -16.21 -0.32 10.71
C GLU A 559 -17.08 -0.69 9.50
N LEU A 560 -17.24 -1.99 9.27
CA LEU A 560 -18.19 -2.53 8.29
C LEU A 560 -19.33 -3.25 9.06
N PRO A 561 -20.59 -3.17 8.61
CA PRO A 561 -21.69 -3.92 9.21
C PRO A 561 -21.40 -5.43 9.26
N GLN A 562 -21.84 -6.13 10.31
CA GLN A 562 -21.56 -7.56 10.54
C GLN A 562 -22.07 -8.50 9.43
N THR A 563 -23.09 -8.12 8.67
CA THR A 563 -23.54 -8.85 7.47
C THR A 563 -22.61 -8.67 6.27
N GLY A 564 -21.52 -7.92 6.46
CA GLY A 564 -20.75 -7.30 5.42
C GLY A 564 -21.54 -6.24 4.67
N VAL A 565 -20.84 -5.29 4.07
CA VAL A 565 -21.46 -4.37 3.09
C VAL A 565 -21.93 -5.15 1.85
N CYS A 566 -21.55 -6.42 1.67
CA CYS A 566 -21.79 -7.16 0.43
C CYS A 566 -22.07 -8.68 0.61
N GLY A 567 -22.47 -9.13 1.80
CA GLY A 567 -22.68 -10.55 2.08
C GLY A 567 -23.79 -11.19 1.23
N ILE A 568 -23.49 -12.34 0.65
CA ILE A 568 -24.49 -13.37 0.29
C ILE A 568 -24.24 -14.47 1.33
N GLY A 569 -25.26 -14.83 2.11
CA GLY A 569 -25.15 -15.94 3.05
C GLY A 569 -24.90 -17.24 2.29
N ILE A 570 -23.69 -17.76 2.35
CA ILE A 570 -23.43 -19.17 2.02
C ILE A 570 -23.91 -19.96 3.25
N PRO A 571 -24.85 -20.91 3.12
CA PRO A 571 -25.13 -21.82 4.21
C PRO A 571 -23.87 -22.65 4.44
N VAL A 572 -23.17 -22.41 5.56
CA VAL A 572 -22.18 -23.34 6.06
C VAL A 572 -22.96 -24.60 6.43
N GLN A 573 -22.85 -25.65 5.62
CA GLN A 573 -23.28 -26.97 6.07
C GLN A 573 -22.42 -27.31 7.30
N PRO A 574 -23.01 -27.65 8.45
CA PRO A 574 -22.23 -28.16 9.55
C PRO A 574 -21.52 -29.41 9.05
N ALA A 575 -20.21 -29.45 9.23
CA ALA A 575 -19.41 -30.63 8.98
C ALA A 575 -20.13 -31.81 9.64
N ALA A 576 -20.45 -32.83 8.85
CA ALA A 576 -21.03 -34.06 9.36
C ALA A 576 -20.12 -34.55 10.49
N GLY A 577 -20.64 -34.48 11.71
CA GLY A 577 -19.92 -34.87 12.90
C GLY A 577 -19.39 -36.29 12.71
N ALA A 578 -18.11 -36.44 12.99
CA ALA A 578 -17.51 -37.75 13.22
C ALA A 578 -18.44 -38.51 14.17
N ALA A 579 -18.98 -39.63 13.67
CA ALA A 579 -19.75 -40.55 14.47
C ALA A 579 -18.85 -40.98 15.62
N ALA A 580 -19.13 -40.47 16.81
CA ALA A 580 -18.62 -41.03 18.04
C ALA A 580 -19.17 -42.44 18.13
N THR A 581 -18.29 -43.40 17.91
CA THR A 581 -18.49 -44.82 18.19
C THR A 581 -18.85 -44.98 19.66
N ARG A 582 -20.15 -45.05 19.95
CA ARG A 582 -20.64 -45.63 21.20
C ARG A 582 -20.41 -47.13 21.12
N SER A 583 -19.38 -47.58 21.82
CA SER A 583 -19.23 -48.98 22.24
C SER A 583 -20.43 -49.35 23.11
N ALA A 584 -21.26 -50.26 22.63
CA ALA A 584 -22.11 -51.08 23.49
C ALA A 584 -21.37 -52.39 23.74
N CYS A 585 -21.05 -52.67 25.00
CA CYS A 585 -20.81 -54.02 25.51
C CYS A 585 -21.02 -54.05 27.04
N CYS A 586 -22.12 -54.68 27.43
CA CYS A 586 -22.40 -55.50 28.62
C CYS A 586 -21.92 -55.05 30.02
N GLY A 587 -22.89 -54.87 30.94
CA GLY A 587 -22.70 -54.77 32.38
C GLY A 587 -23.81 -53.99 33.06
#